data_AF-A0A357CIN0-F1
#
_entry.id   AF-A0A357CIN0-F1
#
_cell.length_a   1.000
_cell.length_b   1.000
_cell.length_c   1.000
_cell.angle_alpha   90.00
_cell.angle_beta   90.00
_cell.angle_gamma   90.00
#
_symmetry.space_group_name_H-M   'P 1'
#
loop_
_entity.id
_entity.type
_entity.pdbx_description
1 polymer ?
#
loop_
_entity_poly.entity_id
_entity_poly.type
_entity_poly.pdbx_seq_one_letter_code
_entity_poly.pdbx_strand_id
1 'polypeptide(L)'
;MALLDLRTGTLVPGTSDDDALLEPTADAAALATAAATGGPIAIRFPTFGDGRGHSLAVLLRERYGFTGEIRAIGYLIPDLAPFLLRSGFDIAEITDANDVETWRGALTRIKHSYQPGFRNPQPLRRNASRKEAEELDERLSETKDLAARITALRQAIEGRIVFSTSLGLEDQAILHAIAASGADIDIFTLDTGRLFPEVLETVELSELRYGLRIRLVAPDAHEVEQLVARDGVFGFRNSVENRKTCCEVRKVRPLNRELEGAQGWIAGIRREHSDERASVKLAAWDEAHGLIKINPVADWSTPELTAYVTANNVPVNPLHARGFVSIGCAPCTRAVQPGEDPRAGRWWWENEGKKECGLHLNSRREGKAA
;
A
#
# COMPACT_ATOMS: atom_id res chain seq x y z
N MET A 1 -0.53 -27.97 -22.06
CA MET A 1 -1.00 -26.60 -21.84
C MET A 1 -0.98 -26.34 -20.34
N ALA A 2 -0.66 -25.12 -19.94
CA ALA A 2 -0.58 -24.73 -18.54
C ALA A 2 -1.44 -23.49 -18.31
N LEU A 3 -1.97 -23.33 -17.10
CA LEU A 3 -2.76 -22.16 -16.74
C LEU A 3 -1.85 -21.14 -16.04
N LEU A 4 -1.83 -19.92 -16.55
CA LEU A 4 -1.11 -18.80 -15.98
C LEU A 4 -2.10 -17.83 -15.34
N ASP A 5 -1.91 -17.54 -14.05
CA ASP A 5 -2.62 -16.46 -13.38
C ASP A 5 -2.08 -15.11 -13.88
N LEU A 6 -2.95 -14.32 -14.51
CA LEU A 6 -2.59 -13.04 -15.13
C LEU A 6 -2.30 -11.95 -14.09
N ARG A 7 -2.72 -12.10 -12.83
CA ARG A 7 -2.45 -11.15 -11.74
C ARG A 7 -1.07 -11.40 -11.14
N THR A 8 -0.73 -12.67 -10.94
CA THR A 8 0.51 -13.06 -10.24
C THR A 8 1.65 -13.42 -11.20
N GLY A 9 1.34 -13.75 -12.46
CA GLY A 9 2.32 -14.25 -13.42
C GLY A 9 2.89 -15.62 -13.01
N THR A 10 2.12 -16.42 -12.28
CA THR A 10 2.51 -17.76 -11.81
C THR A 10 1.64 -18.83 -12.44
N LEU A 11 2.20 -20.05 -12.55
CA LEU A 11 1.43 -21.19 -13.02
C LEU A 11 0.49 -21.67 -11.91
N VAL A 12 -0.73 -22.01 -12.29
CA VAL A 12 -1.74 -22.59 -11.39
C VAL A 12 -2.08 -24.01 -11.84
N PRO A 13 -2.38 -24.93 -10.89
CA PRO A 13 -2.81 -26.27 -11.23
C PRO A 13 -4.24 -26.27 -11.80
N GLY A 14 -4.48 -27.05 -12.84
CA GLY A 14 -5.81 -27.23 -13.42
C GLY A 14 -5.79 -27.42 -14.94
N THR A 15 -6.99 -27.64 -15.50
CA THR A 15 -7.28 -27.74 -16.93
C THR A 15 -8.53 -26.92 -17.24
N SER A 16 -8.69 -26.48 -18.48
CA SER A 16 -9.90 -25.76 -18.92
C SER A 16 -11.02 -26.65 -19.46
N ASP A 17 -10.89 -27.97 -19.31
CA ASP A 17 -11.79 -28.95 -19.93
C ASP A 17 -13.21 -28.97 -19.32
N ASP A 18 -13.35 -28.54 -18.06
CA ASP A 18 -14.63 -28.55 -17.33
C ASP A 18 -15.34 -27.17 -17.32
N ASP A 19 -14.81 -26.19 -18.03
CA ASP A 19 -15.30 -24.81 -17.99
C ASP A 19 -16.50 -24.58 -18.91
N ALA A 20 -17.35 -23.61 -18.56
CA ALA A 20 -18.37 -23.12 -19.47
C ALA A 20 -17.69 -22.41 -20.65
N LEU A 21 -17.72 -23.02 -21.85
CA LEU A 21 -17.04 -22.50 -23.03
C LEU A 21 -17.90 -21.46 -23.78
N LEU A 22 -17.32 -20.29 -24.00
CA LEU A 22 -17.84 -19.24 -24.87
C LEU A 22 -17.00 -19.10 -26.14
N GLU A 23 -17.66 -19.30 -27.27
CA GLU A 23 -17.09 -19.01 -28.59
C GLU A 23 -17.10 -17.50 -28.88
N PRO A 24 -16.22 -16.97 -29.74
CA PRO A 24 -16.15 -15.53 -30.06
C PRO A 24 -17.43 -14.94 -30.65
N THR A 25 -18.29 -15.81 -31.19
CA THR A 25 -19.60 -15.46 -31.75
C THR A 25 -20.73 -15.58 -30.73
N ALA A 26 -20.42 -15.81 -29.45
CA ALA A 26 -21.41 -15.91 -28.38
C ALA A 26 -22.27 -14.64 -28.35
N ASP A 27 -23.59 -14.85 -28.31
CA ASP A 27 -24.58 -13.78 -28.25
C ASP A 27 -24.93 -13.41 -26.81
N ALA A 28 -25.86 -12.47 -26.66
CA ALA A 28 -26.31 -12.00 -25.34
C ALA A 28 -26.98 -13.11 -24.50
N ALA A 29 -27.57 -14.13 -25.13
CA ALA A 29 -28.20 -15.24 -24.41
C ALA A 29 -27.14 -16.19 -23.86
N ALA A 30 -26.15 -16.55 -24.66
CA ALA A 30 -25.02 -17.37 -24.23
C ALA A 30 -24.25 -16.71 -23.07
N LEU A 31 -24.02 -15.40 -23.14
CA LEU A 31 -23.39 -14.63 -22.07
C LEU A 31 -24.20 -14.65 -20.77
N ALA A 32 -25.53 -14.48 -20.86
CA ALA A 32 -26.40 -14.52 -19.69
C ALA A 32 -26.40 -15.91 -19.03
N THR A 33 -26.44 -16.98 -19.82
CA THR A 33 -26.37 -18.36 -19.33
C THR A 33 -25.03 -18.64 -18.65
N ALA A 34 -23.91 -18.25 -19.26
CA ALA A 34 -22.59 -18.44 -18.68
C ALA A 34 -22.40 -17.61 -17.39
N ALA A 35 -22.91 -16.39 -17.32
CA ALA A 35 -22.86 -15.59 -16.10
C ALA A 35 -23.64 -16.23 -14.94
N ALA A 36 -24.65 -17.07 -15.24
CA ALA A 36 -25.47 -17.73 -14.23
C ALA A 36 -24.88 -19.05 -13.70
N THR A 37 -23.88 -19.65 -14.37
CA THR A 37 -23.32 -20.95 -13.94
C THR A 37 -22.47 -20.87 -12.67
N GLY A 38 -21.99 -19.69 -12.28
CA GLY A 38 -21.19 -19.46 -11.05
C GLY A 38 -19.78 -20.09 -11.03
N GLY A 39 -19.52 -21.09 -11.88
CA GLY A 39 -18.20 -21.69 -12.12
C GLY A 39 -17.36 -20.95 -13.16
N PRO A 40 -16.13 -21.42 -13.46
CA PRO A 40 -15.24 -20.78 -14.41
C PRO A 40 -15.82 -20.74 -15.83
N ILE A 41 -15.54 -19.65 -16.55
CA ILE A 41 -15.92 -19.45 -17.95
C ILE A 41 -14.65 -19.40 -18.80
N ALA A 42 -14.56 -20.27 -19.80
CA ALA A 42 -13.48 -20.23 -20.78
C ALA A 42 -13.95 -19.47 -22.03
N ILE A 43 -13.16 -18.51 -22.51
CA ILE A 43 -13.43 -17.78 -23.76
C ILE A 43 -12.35 -18.12 -24.77
N ARG A 44 -12.78 -18.61 -25.95
CA ARG A 44 -11.87 -19.06 -27.00
C ARG A 44 -11.37 -17.90 -27.86
N PHE A 45 -10.07 -17.94 -28.18
CA PHE A 45 -9.41 -17.11 -29.19
C PHE A 45 -9.00 -17.99 -30.37
N PRO A 46 -9.73 -17.98 -31.51
CA PRO A 46 -9.41 -18.84 -32.65
C PRO A 46 -8.12 -18.43 -33.35
N THR A 47 -7.82 -17.12 -33.36
CA THR A 47 -6.64 -16.54 -34.01
C THR A 47 -6.16 -15.34 -33.19
N PHE A 48 -4.88 -15.00 -33.31
CA PHE A 48 -4.28 -13.85 -32.62
C PHE A 48 -4.97 -12.50 -32.92
N GLY A 49 -5.50 -12.33 -34.14
CA GLY A 49 -6.14 -11.07 -34.55
C GLY A 49 -7.59 -10.90 -34.09
N ASP A 50 -8.17 -11.89 -33.42
CA ASP A 50 -9.57 -11.86 -33.01
C ASP A 50 -9.76 -11.17 -31.65
N GLY A 51 -10.21 -9.92 -31.68
CA GLY A 51 -10.45 -9.13 -30.48
C GLY A 51 -11.76 -9.43 -29.74
N ARG A 52 -12.67 -10.26 -30.30
CA ARG A 52 -14.03 -10.43 -29.75
C ARG A 52 -14.04 -11.03 -28.34
N GLY A 53 -13.09 -11.91 -28.03
CA GLY A 53 -12.96 -12.49 -26.69
C GLY A 53 -12.78 -11.43 -25.60
N HIS A 54 -12.06 -10.34 -25.88
CA HIS A 54 -11.94 -9.20 -24.96
C HIS A 54 -13.28 -8.52 -24.69
N SER A 55 -14.09 -8.31 -25.74
CA SER A 55 -15.42 -7.70 -25.62
C SER A 55 -16.36 -8.59 -24.79
N LEU A 56 -16.31 -9.91 -24.98
CA LEU A 56 -17.12 -10.85 -24.21
C LEU A 56 -16.76 -10.81 -22.71
N ALA A 57 -15.47 -10.79 -22.38
CA ALA A 57 -15.02 -10.67 -20.98
C ALA A 57 -15.50 -9.37 -20.33
N VAL A 58 -15.35 -8.23 -21.03
CA VAL A 58 -15.84 -6.93 -20.55
C VAL A 58 -17.35 -6.96 -20.32
N LEU A 59 -18.13 -7.54 -21.25
CA LEU A 59 -19.57 -7.67 -21.08
C LEU A 59 -19.95 -8.54 -19.88
N LEU A 60 -19.32 -9.70 -19.71
CA LEU A 60 -19.55 -10.57 -18.55
C LEU A 60 -19.36 -9.81 -17.24
N ARG A 61 -18.27 -9.04 -17.17
CA ARG A 61 -17.91 -8.26 -15.99
C ARG A 61 -18.81 -7.07 -15.73
N GLU A 62 -19.00 -6.19 -16.72
CA GLU A 62 -19.64 -4.89 -16.53
C GLU A 62 -21.15 -4.96 -16.71
N ARG A 63 -21.64 -5.73 -17.69
CA ARG A 63 -23.07 -5.81 -18.00
C ARG A 63 -23.77 -6.89 -17.20
N TYR A 64 -23.14 -8.05 -17.04
CA TYR A 64 -23.73 -9.21 -16.36
C TYR A 64 -23.24 -9.38 -14.91
N GLY A 65 -22.31 -8.54 -14.44
CA GLY A 65 -21.85 -8.55 -13.05
C GLY A 65 -21.15 -9.84 -12.63
N PHE A 66 -20.60 -10.61 -13.58
CA PHE A 66 -19.98 -11.90 -13.29
C PHE A 66 -18.67 -11.71 -12.51
N THR A 67 -18.61 -12.29 -11.31
CA THR A 67 -17.46 -12.19 -10.40
C THR A 67 -16.58 -13.44 -10.40
N GLY A 68 -17.03 -14.53 -11.03
CA GLY A 68 -16.27 -15.78 -11.13
C GLY A 68 -15.04 -15.68 -12.03
N GLU A 69 -14.33 -16.79 -12.17
CA GLU A 69 -13.09 -16.89 -12.94
C GLU A 69 -13.36 -16.86 -14.45
N ILE A 70 -12.64 -16.01 -15.19
CA ILE A 70 -12.67 -16.01 -16.66
C ILE A 70 -11.30 -16.42 -17.20
N ARG A 71 -11.27 -17.45 -18.05
CA ARG A 71 -10.07 -18.02 -18.66
C ARG A 71 -9.99 -17.73 -20.15
N ALA A 72 -8.85 -17.25 -20.62
CA ALA A 72 -8.56 -17.12 -22.04
C ALA A 72 -7.95 -18.44 -22.54
N ILE A 73 -8.51 -19.02 -23.60
CA ILE A 73 -8.01 -20.27 -24.19
C ILE A 73 -7.80 -20.15 -25.70
N GLY A 74 -6.97 -21.01 -26.29
CA GLY A 74 -6.72 -21.05 -27.74
C GLY A 74 -5.46 -20.32 -28.18
N TYR A 75 -5.53 -19.57 -29.27
CA TYR A 75 -4.37 -18.91 -29.87
C TYR A 75 -4.02 -17.62 -29.11
N LEU A 76 -3.16 -17.77 -28.10
CA LEU A 76 -2.71 -16.68 -27.24
C LEU A 76 -1.21 -16.47 -27.34
N ILE A 77 -0.78 -15.21 -27.23
CA ILE A 77 0.64 -14.84 -27.18
C ILE A 77 0.92 -13.95 -25.97
N PRO A 78 2.16 -13.91 -25.45
CA PRO A 78 2.51 -13.13 -24.27
C PRO A 78 2.09 -11.66 -24.34
N ASP A 79 2.23 -11.02 -25.51
CA ASP A 79 1.90 -9.60 -25.70
C ASP A 79 0.39 -9.29 -25.48
N LEU A 80 -0.48 -10.29 -25.49
CA LEU A 80 -1.90 -10.12 -25.16
C LEU A 80 -2.16 -10.10 -23.65
N ALA A 81 -1.24 -10.56 -22.81
CA ALA A 81 -1.45 -10.72 -21.37
C ALA A 81 -1.93 -9.43 -20.67
N PRO A 82 -1.36 -8.24 -20.93
CA PRO A 82 -1.86 -6.99 -20.35
C PRO A 82 -3.29 -6.67 -20.77
N PHE A 83 -3.65 -6.96 -22.02
CA PHE A 83 -4.99 -6.71 -22.55
C PHE A 83 -6.01 -7.70 -21.98
N LEU A 84 -5.65 -8.97 -21.86
CA LEU A 84 -6.50 -9.99 -21.22
C LEU A 84 -6.82 -9.59 -19.78
N LEU A 85 -5.78 -9.25 -19.00
CA LEU A 85 -5.95 -8.82 -17.61
C LEU A 85 -6.86 -7.59 -17.50
N ARG A 86 -6.68 -6.60 -18.40
CA ARG A 86 -7.47 -5.37 -18.44
C ARG A 86 -8.91 -5.56 -18.90
N SER A 87 -9.18 -6.53 -19.77
CA SER A 87 -10.53 -6.87 -20.23
C SER A 87 -11.32 -7.72 -19.22
N GLY A 88 -10.67 -8.21 -18.16
CA GLY A 88 -11.32 -8.91 -17.06
C GLY A 88 -11.10 -10.41 -17.00
N PHE A 89 -10.13 -10.93 -17.75
CA PHE A 89 -9.63 -12.29 -17.56
C PHE A 89 -8.84 -12.42 -16.25
N ASP A 90 -8.87 -13.61 -15.67
CA ASP A 90 -8.06 -13.99 -14.51
C ASP A 90 -6.93 -14.94 -14.92
N ILE A 91 -7.20 -15.88 -15.83
CA ILE A 91 -6.26 -16.91 -16.26
C ILE A 91 -6.06 -16.84 -17.79
N ALA A 92 -4.84 -17.14 -18.25
CA ALA A 92 -4.55 -17.46 -19.64
C ALA A 92 -3.99 -18.88 -19.76
N GLU A 93 -4.52 -19.66 -20.70
CA GLU A 93 -3.96 -20.95 -21.07
C GLU A 93 -2.76 -20.72 -22.00
N ILE A 94 -1.58 -21.16 -21.56
CA ILE A 94 -0.34 -21.05 -22.32
C ILE A 94 0.08 -22.41 -22.87
N THR A 95 0.58 -22.41 -24.09
CA THR A 95 0.94 -23.64 -24.81
C THR A 95 2.15 -24.33 -24.18
N ASP A 96 3.19 -23.55 -23.85
CA ASP A 96 4.44 -24.02 -23.22
C ASP A 96 4.61 -23.38 -21.84
N ALA A 97 4.77 -24.22 -20.81
CA ALA A 97 5.03 -23.79 -19.44
C ALA A 97 6.41 -23.14 -19.27
N ASN A 98 7.35 -23.35 -20.19
CA ASN A 98 8.66 -22.70 -20.15
C ASN A 98 8.60 -21.21 -20.52
N ASP A 99 7.52 -20.74 -21.14
CA ASP A 99 7.35 -19.34 -21.54
C ASP A 99 6.85 -18.43 -20.39
N VAL A 100 6.68 -18.97 -19.18
CA VAL A 100 6.14 -18.22 -18.03
C VAL A 100 6.89 -16.92 -17.75
N GLU A 101 8.23 -16.92 -17.85
CA GLU A 101 9.01 -15.69 -17.67
C GLU A 101 8.73 -14.66 -18.76
N THR A 102 8.51 -15.08 -20.01
CA THR A 102 8.13 -14.21 -21.12
C THR A 102 6.76 -13.59 -20.88
N TRP A 103 5.79 -14.40 -20.43
CA TRP A 103 4.46 -13.94 -20.05
C TRP A 103 4.48 -12.97 -18.86
N ARG A 104 5.27 -13.28 -17.83
CA ARG A 104 5.47 -12.40 -16.67
C ARG A 104 6.12 -11.07 -17.08
N GLY A 105 7.10 -11.13 -17.98
CA GLY A 105 7.69 -9.95 -18.60
C GLY A 105 6.67 -9.11 -19.36
N ALA A 106 5.78 -9.75 -20.12
CA ALA A 106 4.73 -9.05 -20.86
C ALA A 106 3.71 -8.36 -19.93
N LEU A 107 3.28 -9.02 -18.85
CA LEU A 107 2.38 -8.46 -17.83
C LEU A 107 2.92 -7.18 -17.19
N THR A 108 4.25 -7.05 -17.07
CA THR A 108 4.91 -5.89 -16.45
C THR A 108 5.40 -4.85 -17.46
N ARG A 109 5.30 -5.14 -18.77
CA ARG A 109 5.81 -4.30 -19.86
C ARG A 109 5.07 -2.98 -20.00
N ILE A 110 3.74 -3.00 -19.82
CA ILE A 110 2.88 -1.81 -19.88
C ILE A 110 2.59 -1.36 -18.46
N LYS A 111 3.36 -0.39 -17.98
CA LYS A 111 3.14 0.24 -16.65
C LYS A 111 1.95 1.19 -16.63
N HIS A 112 1.58 1.70 -17.82
CA HIS A 112 0.65 2.79 -17.96
C HIS A 112 -0.35 2.54 -19.11
N SER A 113 -1.65 2.53 -18.82
CA SER A 113 -2.74 2.46 -19.81
C SER A 113 -3.62 3.71 -19.85
N TYR A 114 -3.60 4.46 -20.96
CA TYR A 114 -4.43 5.67 -21.12
C TYR A 114 -5.94 5.40 -21.03
N GLN A 115 -6.38 4.24 -21.51
CA GLN A 115 -7.79 3.89 -21.53
C GLN A 115 -8.19 3.19 -20.23
N PRO A 116 -9.43 3.40 -19.77
CA PRO A 116 -10.00 2.58 -18.71
C PRO A 116 -10.09 1.11 -19.16
N GLY A 117 -10.12 0.19 -18.20
CA GLY A 117 -10.39 -1.22 -18.38
C GLY A 117 -11.17 -1.75 -17.19
N PHE A 118 -11.57 -3.03 -17.22
CA PHE A 118 -12.40 -3.62 -16.16
C PHE A 118 -11.78 -3.47 -14.76
N ARG A 119 -10.47 -3.73 -14.64
CA ARG A 119 -9.75 -3.60 -13.38
C ARG A 119 -9.33 -2.16 -13.05
N ASN A 120 -9.43 -1.27 -14.03
CA ASN A 120 -9.06 0.13 -13.88
C ASN A 120 -10.08 1.02 -14.61
N PRO A 121 -11.27 1.27 -14.03
CA PRO A 121 -12.37 1.91 -14.74
C PRO A 121 -12.12 3.39 -15.06
N GLN A 122 -10.99 3.95 -14.64
CA GLN A 122 -10.59 5.32 -14.95
C GLN A 122 -9.44 5.34 -15.98
N PRO A 123 -9.41 6.31 -16.91
CA PRO A 123 -8.30 6.49 -17.82
C PRO A 123 -7.07 6.99 -17.05
N LEU A 124 -5.86 6.57 -17.42
CA LEU A 124 -4.66 7.22 -16.88
C LEU A 124 -4.71 8.71 -17.16
N ARG A 125 -4.69 9.45 -16.07
CA ARG A 125 -4.44 10.88 -16.07
C ARG A 125 -3.02 11.16 -15.59
N ARG A 126 -2.50 12.31 -16.03
CA ARG A 126 -1.32 12.99 -15.47
C ARG A 126 -1.40 12.95 -13.94
N ASN A 127 -0.26 12.75 -13.26
CA ASN A 127 -0.07 12.66 -11.79
C ASN A 127 -1.29 13.00 -10.94
N ALA A 128 -1.54 12.21 -9.90
CA ALA A 128 -2.55 12.52 -8.89
C ALA A 128 -2.57 14.03 -8.54
N SER A 129 -3.76 14.58 -8.44
CA SER A 129 -3.98 16.02 -8.39
C SER A 129 -4.52 16.42 -7.02
N ARG A 130 -4.42 17.72 -6.73
CA ARG A 130 -5.06 18.30 -5.54
C ARG A 130 -6.55 17.97 -5.46
N LYS A 131 -7.23 17.98 -6.62
CA LYS A 131 -8.65 17.70 -6.71
C LYS A 131 -8.97 16.24 -6.35
N GLU A 132 -8.19 15.29 -6.85
CA GLU A 132 -8.39 13.86 -6.49
C GLU A 132 -8.14 13.60 -5.01
N ALA A 133 -7.16 14.30 -4.41
CA ALA A 133 -6.94 14.22 -2.97
C ALA A 133 -8.13 14.78 -2.17
N GLU A 134 -8.74 15.89 -2.62
CA GLU A 134 -9.93 16.47 -2.01
C GLU A 134 -11.16 15.55 -2.13
N GLU A 135 -11.41 14.99 -3.32
CA GLU A 135 -12.51 14.04 -3.54
C GLU A 135 -12.32 12.75 -2.72
N LEU A 136 -11.08 12.28 -2.57
CA LEU A 136 -10.78 11.14 -1.71
C LEU A 136 -10.97 11.47 -0.23
N ASP A 137 -10.58 12.66 0.22
CA ASP A 137 -10.76 13.11 1.61
C ASP A 137 -12.24 13.10 2.00
N GLU A 138 -13.10 13.65 1.13
CA GLU A 138 -14.56 13.64 1.31
C GLU A 138 -15.09 12.21 1.40
N ARG A 139 -14.73 11.34 0.46
CA ARG A 139 -15.17 9.93 0.44
C ARG A 139 -14.74 9.14 1.68
N LEU A 140 -13.51 9.35 2.14
CA LEU A 140 -12.99 8.69 3.34
C LEU A 140 -13.68 9.20 4.61
N SER A 141 -14.09 10.48 4.64
CA SER A 141 -14.81 11.05 5.78
C SER A 141 -16.21 10.46 5.98
N GLU A 142 -16.87 10.06 4.88
CA GLU A 142 -18.20 9.43 4.91
C GLU A 142 -18.13 7.93 5.26
N THR A 143 -16.97 7.30 5.05
CA THR A 143 -16.76 5.88 5.30
C THR A 143 -16.29 5.66 6.73
N LYS A 144 -17.08 4.97 7.57
CA LYS A 144 -16.72 4.76 9.00
C LYS A 144 -15.84 3.54 9.25
N ASP A 145 -16.08 2.45 8.52
CA ASP A 145 -15.31 1.23 8.68
C ASP A 145 -13.90 1.38 8.08
N LEU A 146 -12.86 0.99 8.83
CA LEU A 146 -11.48 1.21 8.42
C LEU A 146 -11.09 0.32 7.24
N ALA A 147 -11.55 -0.94 7.17
CA ALA A 147 -11.27 -1.81 6.03
C ALA A 147 -11.94 -1.27 4.76
N ALA A 148 -13.17 -0.75 4.88
CA ALA A 148 -13.85 -0.06 3.79
C ALA A 148 -13.11 1.21 3.35
N ARG A 149 -12.51 1.98 4.27
CA ARG A 149 -11.62 3.12 3.93
C ARG A 149 -10.42 2.65 3.11
N ILE A 150 -9.78 1.54 3.47
CA ILE A 150 -8.66 0.97 2.71
C ILE A 150 -9.12 0.52 1.31
N THR A 151 -10.29 -0.12 1.20
CA THR A 151 -10.86 -0.48 -0.11
C THR A 151 -11.12 0.76 -0.96
N ALA A 152 -11.72 1.81 -0.38
CA ALA A 152 -12.06 3.04 -1.09
C ALA A 152 -10.82 3.80 -1.60
N LEU A 153 -9.77 3.93 -0.78
CA LEU A 153 -8.51 4.57 -1.24
C LEU A 153 -7.83 3.72 -2.30
N ARG A 154 -7.85 2.38 -2.17
CA ARG A 154 -7.22 1.50 -3.17
C ARG A 154 -7.91 1.64 -4.52
N GLN A 155 -9.23 1.75 -4.55
CA GLN A 155 -10.01 1.98 -5.77
C GLN A 155 -9.82 3.37 -6.37
N ALA A 156 -9.49 4.37 -5.55
CA ALA A 156 -9.35 5.75 -5.99
C ALA A 156 -7.98 6.10 -6.56
N ILE A 157 -6.93 5.38 -6.18
CA ILE A 157 -5.55 5.70 -6.56
C ILE A 157 -5.03 4.63 -7.51
N GLU A 158 -4.64 4.99 -8.71
CA GLU A 158 -3.98 4.05 -9.63
C GLU A 158 -2.49 3.89 -9.29
N GLY A 159 -1.88 2.75 -9.62
CA GLY A 159 -0.46 2.51 -9.40
C GLY A 159 -0.09 2.12 -7.96
N ARG A 160 1.20 2.24 -7.63
CA ARG A 160 1.78 1.77 -6.36
C ARG A 160 1.30 2.66 -5.20
N ILE A 161 0.66 2.05 -4.22
CA ILE A 161 0.41 2.67 -2.92
C ILE A 161 1.36 2.05 -1.91
N VAL A 162 2.01 2.89 -1.13
CA VAL A 162 2.91 2.46 -0.07
C VAL A 162 2.34 2.79 1.30
N PHE A 163 2.48 1.87 2.25
CA PHE A 163 2.19 2.08 3.66
C PHE A 163 3.49 2.03 4.46
N SER A 164 3.89 3.19 5.00
CA SER A 164 5.02 3.27 5.91
C SER A 164 4.54 3.08 7.34
N THR A 165 4.94 1.99 7.98
CA THR A 165 4.56 1.67 9.36
C THR A 165 5.71 1.88 10.33
N SER A 166 5.43 2.55 11.44
CA SER A 166 6.29 2.62 12.62
C SER A 166 5.94 1.57 13.68
N LEU A 167 4.96 0.73 13.39
CA LEU A 167 4.42 -0.33 14.26
C LEU A 167 3.82 0.21 15.58
N GLY A 168 3.42 1.49 15.60
CA GLY A 168 2.58 2.05 16.67
C GLY A 168 1.14 1.57 16.58
N LEU A 169 0.32 1.89 17.59
CA LEU A 169 -1.08 1.46 17.67
C LEU A 169 -1.90 1.84 16.42
N GLU A 170 -1.72 3.06 15.93
CA GLU A 170 -2.36 3.58 14.72
C GLU A 170 -2.00 2.75 13.49
N ASP A 171 -0.71 2.50 13.32
CA ASP A 171 -0.19 1.77 12.17
C ASP A 171 -0.59 0.28 12.23
N GLN A 172 -0.71 -0.29 13.43
CA GLN A 172 -1.21 -1.65 13.61
C GLN A 172 -2.69 -1.76 13.29
N ALA A 173 -3.51 -0.77 13.64
CA ALA A 173 -4.91 -0.72 13.23
C ALA A 173 -5.06 -0.61 11.70
N ILE A 174 -4.23 0.24 11.06
CA ILE A 174 -4.19 0.35 9.60
C ILE A 174 -3.73 -0.97 8.97
N LEU A 175 -2.68 -1.61 9.49
CA LEU A 175 -2.19 -2.90 9.00
C LEU A 175 -3.26 -3.99 9.07
N HIS A 176 -3.98 -4.06 10.19
CA HIS A 176 -5.13 -4.95 10.34
C HIS A 176 -6.19 -4.69 9.25
N ALA A 177 -6.54 -3.43 9.00
CA ALA A 177 -7.51 -3.07 7.97
C ALA A 177 -7.03 -3.36 6.54
N ILE A 178 -5.73 -3.20 6.26
CA ILE A 178 -5.13 -3.62 4.99
C ILE A 178 -5.28 -5.14 4.82
N ALA A 179 -4.94 -5.92 5.84
CA ALA A 179 -5.11 -7.37 5.81
C ALA A 179 -6.57 -7.79 5.61
N ALA A 180 -7.49 -7.15 6.35
CA ALA A 180 -8.92 -7.46 6.28
C ALA A 180 -9.56 -7.08 4.93
N SER A 181 -9.09 -6.02 4.28
CA SER A 181 -9.59 -5.59 2.97
C SER A 181 -9.05 -6.43 1.80
N GLY A 182 -7.91 -7.11 1.98
CA GLY A 182 -7.20 -7.77 0.89
C GLY A 182 -6.66 -6.79 -0.17
N ALA A 183 -6.54 -5.51 0.18
CA ALA A 183 -6.05 -4.48 -0.73
C ALA A 183 -4.55 -4.66 -1.02
N ASP A 184 -4.19 -4.55 -2.29
CA ASP A 184 -2.79 -4.57 -2.74
C ASP A 184 -2.08 -3.26 -2.36
N ILE A 185 -1.39 -3.29 -1.23
CA ILE A 185 -0.64 -2.17 -0.64
C ILE A 185 0.78 -2.65 -0.33
N ASP A 186 1.79 -1.90 -0.74
CA ASP A 186 3.18 -2.19 -0.44
C ASP A 186 3.55 -1.69 0.97
N ILE A 187 3.83 -2.62 1.89
CA ILE A 187 4.02 -2.33 3.30
C ILE A 187 5.50 -2.38 3.66
N PHE A 188 6.00 -1.33 4.30
CA PHE A 188 7.38 -1.29 4.76
C PHE A 188 7.53 -0.56 6.09
N THR A 189 8.61 -0.90 6.80
CA THR A 189 9.09 -0.16 7.96
C THR A 189 10.53 0.27 7.76
N LEU A 190 10.90 1.40 8.38
CA LEU A 190 12.26 1.93 8.32
C LEU A 190 13.10 1.31 9.44
N ASP A 191 13.91 0.31 9.10
CA ASP A 191 14.90 -0.22 10.04
C ASP A 191 16.10 0.73 10.13
N THR A 192 16.02 1.62 11.09
CA THR A 192 17.10 2.57 11.38
C THR A 192 18.38 1.92 11.89
N GLY A 193 18.40 0.61 12.16
CA GLY A 193 19.47 -0.11 12.85
C GLY A 193 19.57 0.24 14.34
N ARG A 194 18.60 1.00 14.87
CA ARG A 194 18.55 1.52 16.25
C ARG A 194 17.15 1.38 16.86
N LEU A 195 16.32 0.49 16.33
CA LEU A 195 14.99 0.19 16.86
C LEU A 195 15.10 -0.61 18.17
N PHE A 196 14.02 -0.65 18.93
CA PHE A 196 13.88 -1.62 20.02
C PHE A 196 13.71 -3.03 19.43
N PRO A 197 14.26 -4.09 20.05
CA PRO A 197 13.97 -5.47 19.65
C PRO A 197 12.47 -5.75 19.61
N GLU A 198 11.70 -5.23 20.57
CA GLU A 198 10.25 -5.40 20.65
C GLU A 198 9.51 -4.85 19.40
N VAL A 199 10.09 -3.88 18.67
CA VAL A 199 9.53 -3.40 17.40
C VAL A 199 9.69 -4.46 16.30
N LEU A 200 10.84 -5.12 16.23
CA LEU A 200 11.09 -6.18 15.26
C LEU A 200 10.28 -7.45 15.58
N GLU A 201 10.13 -7.77 16.87
CA GLU A 201 9.21 -8.83 17.31
C GLU A 201 7.77 -8.52 16.92
N THR A 202 7.35 -7.25 17.02
CA THR A 202 6.01 -6.84 16.56
C THR A 202 5.85 -7.03 15.05
N VAL A 203 6.89 -6.76 14.24
CA VAL A 203 6.86 -7.06 12.80
C VAL A 203 6.58 -8.54 12.57
N GLU A 204 7.35 -9.44 13.20
CA GLU A 204 7.17 -10.88 13.07
C GLU A 204 5.76 -11.34 13.49
N LEU A 205 5.28 -10.85 14.63
CA LEU A 205 3.92 -11.15 15.12
C LEU A 205 2.83 -10.71 14.13
N SER A 206 2.97 -9.51 13.55
CA SER A 206 2.01 -9.00 12.57
C SER A 206 2.05 -9.81 11.27
N GLU A 207 3.23 -10.18 10.78
CA GLU A 207 3.37 -11.03 9.58
C GLU A 207 2.77 -12.42 9.80
N LEU A 208 3.03 -13.05 10.95
CA LEU A 208 2.44 -14.34 11.32
C LEU A 208 0.92 -14.27 11.42
N ARG A 209 0.39 -13.17 11.96
CA ARG A 209 -1.05 -12.98 12.16
C ARG A 209 -1.79 -12.79 10.84
N TYR A 210 -1.23 -12.02 9.92
CA TYR A 210 -1.93 -11.54 8.73
C TYR A 210 -1.50 -12.23 7.43
N GLY A 211 -0.40 -12.97 7.41
CA GLY A 211 0.15 -13.56 6.19
C GLY A 211 0.68 -12.52 5.19
N LEU A 212 0.87 -11.27 5.63
CA LEU A 212 1.45 -10.18 4.85
C LEU A 212 2.94 -10.08 5.14
N ARG A 213 3.70 -9.50 4.20
CA ARG A 213 5.11 -9.16 4.42
C ARG A 213 5.31 -7.66 4.58
N ILE A 214 6.08 -7.29 5.59
CA ILE A 214 6.49 -5.94 5.93
C ILE A 214 7.97 -5.83 5.58
N ARG A 215 8.28 -5.11 4.50
CA ARG A 215 9.68 -4.94 4.07
C ARG A 215 10.44 -4.11 5.09
N LEU A 216 11.63 -4.57 5.46
CA LEU A 216 12.59 -3.83 6.28
C LEU A 216 13.47 -2.98 5.37
N VAL A 217 13.32 -1.66 5.46
CA VAL A 217 14.07 -0.71 4.63
C VAL A 217 15.18 -0.09 5.47
N ALA A 218 16.41 -0.50 5.18
CA ALA A 218 17.60 -0.03 5.86
C ALA A 218 18.17 1.27 5.25
N PRO A 219 18.88 2.09 6.03
CA PRO A 219 19.68 3.17 5.50
C PRO A 219 20.88 2.68 4.70
N ASP A 220 21.43 3.58 3.88
CA ASP A 220 22.69 3.31 3.20
C ASP A 220 23.82 3.12 4.23
N ALA A 221 24.54 2.00 4.11
CA ALA A 221 25.57 1.63 5.06
C ALA A 221 26.72 2.64 5.07
N HIS A 222 27.13 3.13 3.90
CA HIS A 222 28.22 4.09 3.76
C HIS A 222 27.87 5.44 4.39
N GLU A 223 26.65 5.93 4.17
CA GLU A 223 26.19 7.17 4.83
C GLU A 223 26.16 7.03 6.35
N VAL A 224 25.76 5.86 6.87
CA VAL A 224 25.76 5.57 8.29
C VAL A 224 27.18 5.52 8.86
N GLU A 225 28.12 4.88 8.17
CA GLU A 225 29.53 4.84 8.56
C GLU A 225 30.13 6.24 8.66
N GLN A 226 29.91 7.07 7.64
CA GLN A 226 30.37 8.47 7.64
C GLN A 226 29.77 9.28 8.78
N LEU A 227 28.45 9.13 9.01
CA LEU A 227 27.75 9.81 10.10
C LEU A 227 28.36 9.45 11.47
N VAL A 228 28.61 8.16 11.71
CA VAL A 228 29.16 7.67 12.98
C VAL A 228 30.64 8.06 13.13
N ALA A 229 31.42 8.03 12.05
CA ALA A 229 32.82 8.47 12.08
C ALA A 229 32.95 9.96 12.42
N ARG A 230 32.03 10.80 11.92
CA ARG A 230 32.02 12.25 12.16
C ARG A 230 31.45 12.62 13.53
N ASP A 231 30.29 12.08 13.89
CA ASP A 231 29.50 12.56 15.04
C ASP A 231 29.58 11.61 16.25
N GLY A 232 30.05 10.37 16.06
CA GLY A 232 30.04 9.31 17.07
C GLY A 232 28.71 8.55 17.13
N VAL A 233 28.72 7.39 17.81
CA VAL A 233 27.56 6.46 17.90
C VAL A 233 26.30 7.11 18.50
N PHE A 234 26.49 8.10 19.38
CA PHE A 234 25.43 8.90 20.02
C PHE A 234 25.50 10.39 19.67
N GLY A 235 26.16 10.75 18.56
CA GLY A 235 26.39 12.15 18.16
C GLY A 235 25.13 13.00 18.03
N PHE A 236 23.98 12.38 17.79
CA PHE A 236 22.67 13.02 17.78
C PHE A 236 22.25 13.65 19.11
N ARG A 237 22.91 13.35 20.23
CA ARG A 237 22.64 14.01 21.52
C ARG A 237 23.39 15.33 21.68
N ASN A 238 24.39 15.59 20.83
CA ASN A 238 25.26 16.76 20.97
C ASN A 238 24.55 18.06 20.53
N SER A 239 23.60 17.97 19.60
CA SER A 239 22.81 19.11 19.12
C SER A 239 21.53 18.65 18.41
N VAL A 240 20.56 19.57 18.31
CA VAL A 240 19.33 19.36 17.51
C VAL A 240 19.68 19.09 16.04
N GLU A 241 20.72 19.74 15.52
CA GLU A 241 21.15 19.59 14.14
C GLU A 241 21.75 18.20 13.88
N ASN A 242 22.54 17.69 14.82
CA ASN A 242 23.07 16.32 14.73
C ASN A 242 21.93 15.29 14.81
N ARG A 243 20.90 15.53 15.64
CA ARG A 243 19.70 14.68 15.64
C ARG A 243 18.98 14.71 14.30
N LYS A 244 18.75 15.89 13.72
CA LYS A 244 18.13 16.04 12.41
C LYS A 244 18.94 15.28 11.36
N THR A 245 20.26 15.45 11.33
CA THR A 245 21.16 14.76 10.40
C THR A 245 21.13 13.24 10.58
N CYS A 246 21.09 12.73 11.81
CA CYS A 246 20.92 11.31 12.07
C CYS A 246 19.58 10.78 11.55
N CYS A 247 18.49 11.52 11.77
CA CYS A 247 17.17 11.17 11.24
C CYS A 247 17.12 11.29 9.71
N GLU A 248 17.82 12.24 9.11
CA GLU A 248 17.92 12.43 7.67
C GLU A 248 18.50 11.18 7.01
N VAL A 249 19.70 10.77 7.45
CA VAL A 249 20.40 9.58 6.94
C VAL A 249 19.62 8.29 7.25
N ARG A 250 19.15 8.13 8.50
CA ARG A 250 18.55 6.85 8.92
C ARG A 250 17.08 6.69 8.56
N LYS A 251 16.35 7.76 8.24
CA LYS A 251 14.90 7.73 8.06
C LYS A 251 14.41 8.46 6.83
N VAL A 252 14.81 9.72 6.63
CA VAL A 252 14.26 10.56 5.55
C VAL A 252 14.73 10.08 4.18
N ARG A 253 16.03 9.90 3.97
CA ARG A 253 16.55 9.41 2.67
C ARG A 253 16.01 8.00 2.32
N PRO A 254 15.99 7.02 3.24
CA PRO A 254 15.39 5.72 2.96
C PRO A 254 13.89 5.79 2.69
N LEU A 255 13.14 6.65 3.41
CA LEU A 255 11.73 6.90 3.11
C LEU A 255 11.56 7.43 1.68
N ASN A 256 12.30 8.47 1.30
CA ASN A 256 12.16 9.10 -0.02
C ASN A 256 12.42 8.12 -1.15
N ARG A 257 13.39 7.21 -0.99
CA ARG A 257 13.65 6.12 -1.94
C ARG A 257 12.45 5.18 -2.09
N GLU A 258 11.74 4.89 -1.00
CA GLU A 258 10.55 4.02 -1.06
C GLU A 258 9.31 4.73 -1.63
N LEU A 259 9.20 6.05 -1.40
CA LEU A 259 8.13 6.88 -1.96
C LEU A 259 8.29 7.11 -3.47
N GLU A 260 9.49 6.90 -4.03
CA GLU A 260 9.76 7.12 -5.45
C GLU A 260 8.83 6.27 -6.34
N GLY A 261 8.09 6.96 -7.22
CA GLY A 261 7.12 6.35 -8.12
C GLY A 261 5.78 5.94 -7.48
N ALA A 262 5.62 6.07 -6.17
CA ALA A 262 4.35 5.82 -5.50
C ALA A 262 3.32 6.91 -5.85
N GLN A 263 2.05 6.53 -5.94
CA GLN A 263 0.92 7.44 -6.20
C GLN A 263 0.13 7.74 -4.91
N GLY A 264 0.24 6.86 -3.92
CA GLY A 264 -0.35 7.02 -2.60
C GLY A 264 0.63 6.66 -1.48
N TRP A 265 0.60 7.42 -0.39
CA TRP A 265 1.37 7.16 0.82
C TRP A 265 0.46 7.13 2.04
N ILE A 266 0.29 5.95 2.62
CA ILE A 266 -0.47 5.74 3.86
C ILE A 266 0.46 5.94 5.08
N ALA A 267 -0.02 6.66 6.09
CA ALA A 267 0.64 6.82 7.39
C ALA A 267 -0.37 6.88 8.55
N GLY A 268 0.00 6.38 9.74
CA GLY A 268 -0.81 6.46 10.96
C GLY A 268 -0.73 7.79 11.70
N ILE A 269 -1.01 8.91 11.03
CA ILE A 269 -1.09 10.22 11.68
C ILE A 269 -2.52 10.48 12.17
N ARG A 270 -2.65 10.89 13.44
CA ARG A 270 -3.92 11.35 14.05
C ARG A 270 -3.87 12.83 14.41
N ARG A 271 -5.04 13.48 14.38
CA ARG A 271 -5.21 14.89 14.80
C ARG A 271 -4.87 15.11 16.28
N GLU A 272 -5.13 14.12 17.14
CA GLU A 272 -4.82 14.17 18.58
C GLU A 272 -3.31 14.13 18.92
N HIS A 273 -2.42 13.87 17.94
CA HIS A 273 -0.99 13.71 18.24
C HIS A 273 -0.27 15.02 18.58
N SER A 274 -0.70 16.17 18.04
CA SER A 274 -0.18 17.50 18.38
C SER A 274 -1.07 18.62 17.83
N ASP A 275 -0.92 19.83 18.34
CA ASP A 275 -1.63 21.01 17.83
C ASP A 275 -1.37 21.26 16.33
N GLU A 276 -0.16 20.99 15.85
CA GLU A 276 0.18 21.13 14.42
C GLU A 276 -0.55 20.12 13.52
N ARG A 277 -1.08 19.04 14.10
CA ARG A 277 -1.77 17.96 13.38
C ARG A 277 -3.28 18.07 13.44
N ALA A 278 -3.83 19.03 14.20
CA ALA A 278 -5.27 19.19 14.39
C ALA A 278 -6.06 19.35 13.08
N SER A 279 -5.44 19.86 12.01
CA SER A 279 -6.04 20.06 10.70
C SER A 279 -5.67 18.99 9.65
N VAL A 280 -5.02 17.89 10.07
CA VAL A 280 -4.66 16.81 9.15
C VAL A 280 -5.92 16.20 8.53
N LYS A 281 -5.91 16.15 7.20
CA LYS A 281 -6.94 15.52 6.37
C LYS A 281 -6.74 14.00 6.31
N LEU A 282 -7.82 13.27 6.02
CA LEU A 282 -7.76 11.84 5.72
C LEU A 282 -7.01 11.60 4.41
N ALA A 283 -7.17 12.50 3.42
CA ALA A 283 -6.33 12.53 2.22
C ALA A 283 -5.91 13.96 1.86
N ALA A 284 -4.67 14.13 1.42
CA ALA A 284 -4.14 15.41 0.98
C ALA A 284 -3.06 15.24 -0.09
N TRP A 285 -2.97 16.20 -1.00
CA TRP A 285 -1.88 16.24 -1.97
C TRP A 285 -0.56 16.61 -1.30
N ASP A 286 0.43 15.75 -1.44
CA ASP A 286 1.80 16.00 -0.99
C ASP A 286 2.62 16.54 -2.16
N GLU A 287 2.79 17.86 -2.20
CA GLU A 287 3.60 18.51 -3.24
C GLU A 287 5.06 18.11 -3.23
N ALA A 288 5.61 17.76 -2.07
CA ALA A 288 7.03 17.47 -1.93
C ALA A 288 7.37 16.13 -2.62
N HIS A 289 6.46 15.17 -2.52
CA HIS A 289 6.64 13.83 -3.07
C HIS A 289 5.85 13.58 -4.36
N GLY A 290 4.92 14.46 -4.72
CA GLY A 290 4.11 14.32 -5.92
C GLY A 290 3.13 13.14 -5.87
N LEU A 291 2.54 12.89 -4.69
CA LEU A 291 1.61 11.78 -4.43
C LEU A 291 0.47 12.21 -3.49
N ILE A 292 -0.55 11.37 -3.33
CA ILE A 292 -1.59 11.58 -2.32
C ILE A 292 -1.14 10.98 -1.00
N LYS A 293 -1.05 11.79 0.05
CA LYS A 293 -0.82 11.34 1.42
C LYS A 293 -2.15 11.02 2.09
N ILE A 294 -2.27 9.81 2.62
CA ILE A 294 -3.49 9.30 3.25
C ILE A 294 -3.20 8.97 4.71
N ASN A 295 -4.08 9.43 5.60
CA ASN A 295 -4.04 9.17 7.03
C ASN A 295 -5.38 8.56 7.45
N PRO A 296 -5.62 7.24 7.23
CA PRO A 296 -6.95 6.64 7.30
C PRO A 296 -7.64 6.71 8.67
N VAL A 297 -6.87 7.00 9.73
CA VAL A 297 -7.34 7.11 11.11
C VAL A 297 -7.18 8.54 11.65
N ALA A 298 -7.01 9.54 10.78
CA ALA A 298 -6.72 10.92 11.21
C ALA A 298 -7.76 11.50 12.17
N ASP A 299 -9.00 11.10 12.00
CA ASP A 299 -10.18 11.51 12.75
C ASP A 299 -10.48 10.63 13.98
N TRP A 300 -9.71 9.57 14.23
CA TRP A 300 -9.94 8.68 15.37
C TRP A 300 -9.39 9.24 16.67
N SER A 301 -10.24 9.20 17.70
CA SER A 301 -9.83 9.45 19.07
C SER A 301 -9.06 8.26 19.67
N THR A 302 -8.31 8.51 20.73
CA THR A 302 -7.55 7.45 21.42
C THR A 302 -8.43 6.32 21.97
N PRO A 303 -9.61 6.59 22.56
CA PRO A 303 -10.56 5.53 22.95
C PRO A 303 -11.05 4.70 21.76
N GLU A 304 -11.38 5.32 20.63
CA GLU A 304 -11.83 4.61 19.42
C GLU A 304 -10.74 3.68 18.87
N LEU A 305 -9.51 4.18 18.76
CA LEU A 305 -8.37 3.39 18.32
C LEU A 305 -8.12 2.19 19.25
N THR A 306 -8.12 2.43 20.56
CA THR A 306 -7.89 1.37 21.56
C THR A 306 -8.99 0.32 21.51
N ALA A 307 -10.26 0.75 21.35
CA ALA A 307 -11.39 -0.15 21.20
C ALA A 307 -11.26 -1.01 19.94
N TYR A 308 -10.87 -0.42 18.80
CA TYR A 308 -10.66 -1.15 17.56
C TYR A 308 -9.55 -2.20 17.68
N VAL A 309 -8.39 -1.80 18.22
CA VAL A 309 -7.24 -2.70 18.44
C VAL A 309 -7.62 -3.88 19.33
N THR A 310 -8.34 -3.60 20.42
CA THR A 310 -8.77 -4.63 21.38
C THR A 310 -9.80 -5.57 20.76
N ALA A 311 -10.85 -5.03 20.13
CA ALA A 311 -11.94 -5.82 19.56
C ALA A 311 -11.46 -6.76 18.44
N ASN A 312 -10.43 -6.37 17.69
CA ASN A 312 -9.89 -7.14 16.58
C ASN A 312 -8.65 -7.99 16.96
N ASN A 313 -8.24 -7.99 18.24
CA ASN A 313 -7.02 -8.67 18.71
C ASN A 313 -5.80 -8.34 17.84
N VAL A 314 -5.63 -7.05 17.56
CA VAL A 314 -4.53 -6.55 16.72
C VAL A 314 -3.20 -6.73 17.49
N PRO A 315 -2.14 -7.30 16.89
CA PRO A 315 -0.83 -7.36 17.51
C PRO A 315 -0.33 -5.95 17.86
N VAL A 316 0.11 -5.75 19.09
CA VAL A 316 0.62 -4.46 19.56
C VAL A 316 1.99 -4.61 20.16
N ASN A 317 2.80 -3.56 20.03
CA ASN A 317 4.11 -3.54 20.62
C ASN A 317 4.01 -3.59 22.17
N PRO A 318 4.67 -4.55 22.84
CA PRO A 318 4.58 -4.71 24.30
C PRO A 318 5.11 -3.49 25.06
N LEU A 319 5.91 -2.62 24.43
CA LEU A 319 6.36 -1.35 25.01
C LEU A 319 5.22 -0.43 25.44
N HIS A 320 4.06 -0.48 24.75
CA HIS A 320 2.91 0.33 25.14
C HIS A 320 2.44 0.02 26.56
N ALA A 321 2.43 -1.26 26.95
CA ALA A 321 2.10 -1.69 28.31
C ALA A 321 3.13 -1.25 29.37
N ARG A 322 4.33 -0.85 28.93
CA ARG A 322 5.43 -0.34 29.78
C ARG A 322 5.52 1.19 29.81
N GLY A 323 4.47 1.90 29.39
CA GLY A 323 4.41 3.37 29.42
C GLY A 323 5.08 4.06 28.24
N PHE A 324 5.42 3.33 27.17
CA PHE A 324 5.91 3.94 25.93
C PHE A 324 4.72 4.31 25.03
N VAL A 325 4.25 5.55 25.15
CA VAL A 325 3.11 6.02 24.35
C VAL A 325 3.53 6.27 22.89
N SER A 326 4.64 6.99 22.67
CA SER A 326 5.23 7.19 21.33
C SER A 326 6.53 6.42 21.18
N ILE A 327 6.54 5.38 20.34
CA ILE A 327 7.71 4.52 20.12
C ILE A 327 8.55 5.07 18.94
N GLY A 328 9.87 4.94 19.04
CA GLY A 328 10.82 5.39 18.03
C GLY A 328 12.09 4.56 18.11
N CYS A 329 13.23 5.15 17.73
CA CYS A 329 14.52 4.50 17.93
C CYS A 329 14.81 4.38 19.43
N ALA A 330 15.32 3.23 19.87
CA ALA A 330 15.65 2.93 21.26
C ALA A 330 16.43 4.03 22.00
N PRO A 331 17.50 4.62 21.44
CA PRO A 331 18.26 5.62 22.18
C PRO A 331 17.59 7.00 22.24
N CYS A 332 16.48 7.18 21.53
CA CYS A 332 15.76 8.44 21.35
C CYS A 332 14.36 8.47 21.97
N THR A 333 13.98 7.41 22.67
CA THR A 333 12.65 7.21 23.23
C THR A 333 12.75 6.71 24.67
N ARG A 334 11.94 7.27 25.57
CA ARG A 334 11.71 6.79 26.94
C ARG A 334 10.22 6.62 27.21
N ALA A 335 9.89 5.85 28.24
CA ALA A 335 8.54 5.83 28.81
C ALA A 335 8.18 7.21 29.39
N VAL A 336 6.88 7.52 29.39
CA VAL A 336 6.31 8.74 29.99
C VAL A 336 5.54 8.38 31.26
N GLN A 337 5.48 9.30 32.21
CA GLN A 337 4.65 9.14 33.41
C GLN A 337 3.18 9.45 33.11
N PRO A 338 2.23 8.93 33.90
CA PRO A 338 0.83 9.35 33.81
C PRO A 338 0.70 10.87 33.93
N GLY A 339 0.04 11.50 32.96
CA GLY A 339 -0.16 12.95 32.89
C GLY A 339 0.96 13.74 32.22
N GLU A 340 2.11 13.13 31.89
CA GLU A 340 3.08 13.75 30.97
C GLU A 340 2.50 13.82 29.54
N ASP A 341 2.98 14.80 28.77
CA ASP A 341 2.70 14.87 27.35
C ASP A 341 3.06 13.54 26.65
N PRO A 342 2.19 12.95 25.80
CA PRO A 342 2.42 11.66 25.12
C PRO A 342 3.73 11.58 24.33
N ARG A 343 4.27 12.71 23.89
CA ARG A 343 5.51 12.84 23.12
C ARG A 343 6.70 13.31 23.97
N ALA A 344 6.53 13.60 25.27
CA ALA A 344 7.61 13.95 26.19
C ALA A 344 8.73 12.89 26.25
N GLY A 345 8.40 11.64 25.92
CA GLY A 345 9.34 10.54 25.82
C GLY A 345 10.29 10.61 24.62
N ARG A 346 10.03 11.48 23.63
CA ARG A 346 10.82 11.62 22.41
C ARG A 346 11.85 12.72 22.57
N TRP A 347 13.10 12.45 22.19
CA TRP A 347 14.21 13.44 22.27
C TRP A 347 14.18 14.20 23.60
N TRP A 348 14.07 13.44 24.69
CA TRP A 348 13.81 13.95 26.03
C TRP A 348 14.96 14.82 26.58
N TRP A 349 16.16 14.71 25.99
CA TRP A 349 17.32 15.55 26.32
C TRP A 349 17.32 16.92 25.63
N GLU A 350 16.44 17.14 24.64
CA GLU A 350 16.27 18.45 24.02
C GLU A 350 15.32 19.28 24.90
N ASN A 351 15.71 20.54 25.18
CA ASN A 351 14.89 21.52 25.88
C ASN A 351 13.50 21.66 25.23
N GLU A 352 12.49 22.08 26.00
CA GLU A 352 11.03 22.06 25.77
C GLU A 352 10.49 22.82 24.54
N GLY A 353 11.20 22.83 23.41
CA GLY A 353 10.69 23.22 22.10
C GLY A 353 9.98 22.08 21.38
N LYS A 354 9.21 22.44 20.35
CA LYS A 354 8.37 21.55 19.51
C LYS A 354 9.10 20.29 19.06
N LYS A 355 8.61 19.11 19.49
CA LYS A 355 9.24 17.80 19.24
C LYS A 355 8.53 17.06 18.11
N GLU A 356 8.83 17.45 16.86
CA GLU A 356 8.33 16.75 15.66
C GLU A 356 9.39 16.01 14.84
N CYS A 357 8.97 14.89 14.25
CA CYS A 357 9.84 14.06 13.41
C CYS A 357 9.91 14.63 12.00
N GLY A 358 11.12 14.70 11.43
CA GLY A 358 11.34 15.20 10.07
C GLY A 358 10.54 14.46 8.99
N LEU A 359 10.10 13.23 9.25
CA LEU A 359 9.29 12.41 8.33
C LEU A 359 7.92 13.00 7.97
N HIS A 360 7.40 13.92 8.77
CA HIS A 360 6.04 14.44 8.56
C HIS A 360 5.98 15.96 8.42
N LEU A 361 7.13 16.62 8.37
CA LEU A 361 7.21 18.05 8.12
C LEU A 361 7.06 18.30 6.62
N ASN A 362 6.07 19.11 6.23
CA ASN A 362 5.99 19.61 4.86
C ASN A 362 7.26 20.43 4.57
N SER A 363 8.01 20.05 3.54
CA SER A 363 9.29 20.67 3.15
C SER A 363 9.11 22.05 2.50
N ARG A 364 8.45 22.97 3.21
CA ARG A 364 8.43 24.41 2.90
C ARG A 364 8.55 25.21 4.18
N ARG A 365 9.79 25.48 4.59
CA ARG A 365 10.24 26.71 5.23
C ARG A 365 11.73 26.60 5.53
N GLU A 366 12.55 26.84 4.52
CA GLU A 366 13.91 27.39 4.67
C GLU A 366 14.40 27.75 3.26
N GLY A 367 13.78 28.80 2.71
CA GLY A 367 14.19 29.44 1.48
C GLY A 367 14.17 30.95 1.71
N LYS A 368 15.33 31.47 2.12
CA LYS A 368 15.77 32.88 2.11
C LYS A 368 14.85 33.92 2.77
N ALA A 369 15.32 34.44 3.90
CA ALA A 369 15.10 35.84 4.26
C ALA A 369 16.46 36.44 4.65
N ALA A 370 16.87 37.46 3.86
CA ALA A 370 18.01 38.38 4.00
C ALA A 370 19.42 37.77 4.13
#